data_AF-A0A0F9PC69-F1
#
_entry.id   AF-A0A0F9PC69-F1
#
_cell.length_a   1.000
_cell.length_b   1.000
_cell.length_c   1.000
_cell.angle_alpha   90.00
_cell.angle_beta   90.00
_cell.angle_gamma   90.00
#
_symmetry.space_group_name_H-M   'P 1'
#
loop_
_entity.id
_entity.type
_entity.pdbx_description
1 polymer ?
#
loop_
_entity_poly.entity_id
_entity_poly.type
_entity_poly.pdbx_seq_one_letter_code
_entity_poly.pdbx_strand_id
1 'polypeptide(L)' 'NLRGADLRGADLREANLRGANLNWANLSGANLSGADLREANLRGANLREANYISPRLGLCLK' A
#
# COMPACT_ATOMS: atom_id res chain seq x y z
N ASN A 1 -14.01 3.72 -1.26
CA ASN A 1 -13.94 4.22 0.14
C ASN A 1 -13.62 3.02 1.02
N LEU A 2 -12.39 2.94 1.55
CA LEU A 2 -11.85 1.82 2.34
C LEU A 2 -11.48 2.27 3.76
N ARG A 3 -12.12 3.34 4.25
CA ARG A 3 -11.87 3.86 5.61
C ARG A 3 -12.19 2.77 6.64
N GLY A 4 -11.21 2.45 7.50
CA GLY A 4 -11.34 1.44 8.55
C GLY A 4 -11.38 -0.01 8.04
N ALA A 5 -11.10 -0.24 6.75
CA ALA A 5 -11.16 -1.59 6.18
C ALA A 5 -10.08 -2.49 6.79
N ASP A 6 -10.42 -3.77 7.01
CA ASP A 6 -9.48 -4.80 7.38
C ASP A 6 -8.93 -5.46 6.11
N LEU A 7 -7.69 -5.14 5.77
CA LEU A 7 -6.95 -5.60 4.59
C LEU A 7 -5.67 -6.34 5.03
N ARG A 8 -5.68 -6.93 6.22
CA ARG A 8 -4.52 -7.67 6.74
C ARG A 8 -4.16 -8.83 5.82
N GLY A 9 -2.88 -8.92 5.45
CA GLY A 9 -2.40 -9.97 4.56
C GLY A 9 -2.98 -9.92 3.13
N ALA A 10 -3.70 -8.86 2.77
CA ALA A 10 -4.32 -8.76 1.45
C ALA A 10 -3.26 -8.69 0.34
N ASP A 11 -3.50 -9.41 -0.76
CA ASP A 11 -2.72 -9.27 -1.97
C ASP A 11 -3.26 -8.10 -2.80
N LEU A 12 -2.56 -6.96 -2.74
CA LEU A 12 -2.89 -5.71 -3.42
C LEU A 12 -1.79 -5.36 -4.45
N ARG A 13 -1.06 -6.36 -4.95
CA ARG A 13 -0.02 -6.15 -5.97
C ARG A 13 -0.60 -5.44 -7.18
N GLU A 14 0.12 -4.43 -7.67
CA GLU A 14 -0.25 -3.63 -8.84
C GLU A 14 -1.65 -2.98 -8.77
N ALA A 15 -2.28 -2.96 -7.59
CA ALA A 15 -3.60 -2.39 -7.42
C ALA A 15 -3.59 -0.88 -7.66
N ASN A 16 -4.57 -0.38 -8.42
CA ASN A 16 -4.80 1.04 -8.55
C ASN A 16 -5.59 1.54 -7.33
N LEU A 17 -4.87 2.10 -6.35
CA LEU A 17 -5.41 2.72 -5.13
C LEU A 17 -5.26 4.25 -5.19
N ARG A 18 -5.12 4.83 -6.38
CA ARG A 18 -4.93 6.26 -6.56
C ARG A 18 -6.15 7.02 -6.01
N GLY A 19 -5.90 7.98 -5.13
CA GLY A 19 -6.96 8.76 -4.47
C GLY A 19 -7.83 7.95 -3.49
N ALA A 20 -7.45 6.70 -3.16
CA ALA A 20 -8.25 5.87 -2.27
C ALA A 20 -8.28 6.43 -0.85
N ASN A 21 -9.46 6.46 -0.23
CA ASN A 21 -9.59 6.74 1.20
C ASN A 21 -9.33 5.44 1.99
N LEU A 22 -8.12 5.31 2.56
CA LEU A 22 -7.65 4.21 3.41
C LEU A 22 -7.46 4.68 4.87
N ASN A 23 -8.12 5.77 5.27
CA ASN A 23 -8.03 6.28 6.65
C ASN A 23 -8.32 5.15 7.64
N TRP A 24 -7.48 4.96 8.65
CA TRP A 24 -7.63 3.92 9.68
C TRP A 24 -7.73 2.47 9.15
N ALA A 25 -7.39 2.21 7.89
CA ALA A 25 -7.40 0.86 7.35
C ALA A 25 -6.28 0.01 7.95
N ASN A 26 -6.53 -1.28 8.15
CA ASN A 26 -5.54 -2.23 8.62
C ASN A 26 -4.93 -2.98 7.43
N LEU A 27 -3.76 -2.56 6.99
CA LEU A 27 -3.00 -3.14 5.88
C LEU A 27 -1.84 -4.01 6.40
N SER A 28 -1.86 -4.46 7.67
CA SER A 28 -0.70 -5.18 8.20
C SER A 28 -0.45 -6.49 7.45
N GLY A 29 0.78 -6.71 6.99
CA GLY A 29 1.14 -7.86 6.17
C GLY A 29 0.61 -7.82 4.73
N ALA A 30 -0.08 -6.75 4.31
CA ALA A 30 -0.58 -6.65 2.95
C ALA A 30 0.55 -6.54 1.92
N ASN A 31 0.40 -7.16 0.75
CA ASN A 31 1.34 -7.02 -0.34
C ASN A 31 0.92 -5.87 -1.25
N LEU A 32 1.61 -4.74 -1.15
CA LEU A 32 1.38 -3.52 -1.93
C LEU A 32 2.43 -3.35 -3.04
N SER A 33 3.14 -4.42 -3.41
CA SER A 33 4.20 -4.33 -4.42
C SER A 33 3.62 -3.86 -5.76
N GLY A 34 4.15 -2.74 -6.27
CA GLY A 34 3.65 -2.10 -7.49
C GLY A 34 2.30 -1.39 -7.37
N ALA A 35 1.66 -1.34 -6.20
CA ALA A 35 0.40 -0.63 -6.03
C ALA A 35 0.55 0.88 -6.26
N ASP A 36 -0.40 1.49 -6.99
CA ASP A 36 -0.46 2.94 -7.15
C ASP A 36 -1.21 3.57 -5.98
N LEU A 37 -0.46 4.11 -5.01
CA LEU A 37 -0.99 4.81 -3.83
C LEU A 37 -0.93 6.34 -3.96
N ARG A 38 -0.70 6.89 -5.18
CA ARG A 38 -0.67 8.34 -5.37
C ARG A 38 -1.98 8.96 -4.91
N GLU A 39 -1.91 10.07 -4.18
CA GLU A 39 -3.09 10.77 -3.63
C GLU A 39 -3.95 9.95 -2.64
N ALA A 40 -3.54 8.73 -2.26
CA ALA A 40 -4.29 7.92 -1.29
C ALA A 40 -4.20 8.53 0.11
N ASN A 41 -5.32 8.52 0.84
CA ASN A 41 -5.35 8.97 2.23
C ASN A 41 -5.13 7.78 3.17
N LEU A 42 -3.90 7.65 3.68
CA LEU A 42 -3.47 6.60 4.60
C LEU A 42 -3.40 7.06 6.07
N ARG A 43 -4.02 8.19 6.43
CA ARG A 43 -3.94 8.70 7.80
C ARG A 43 -4.50 7.67 8.80
N GLY A 44 -3.67 7.28 9.77
CA GLY A 44 -4.01 6.29 10.78
C GLY A 44 -4.06 4.84 10.27
N ALA A 45 -3.68 4.58 9.01
CA ALA A 45 -3.62 3.21 8.50
C ALA A 45 -2.50 2.41 9.19
N ASN A 46 -2.78 1.15 9.53
CA ASN A 46 -1.78 0.24 10.07
C ASN A 46 -1.05 -0.46 8.91
N LEU A 47 0.23 -0.19 8.76
CA LEU A 47 1.08 -0.61 7.65
C LEU A 47 2.22 -1.54 8.07
N ARG A 48 2.14 -2.10 9.30
CA ARG A 48 3.16 -3.01 9.84
C ARG A 48 3.31 -4.23 8.95
N GLU A 49 4.55 -4.59 8.62
CA GLU A 49 4.87 -5.77 7.79
C GLU A 49 4.25 -5.76 6.38
N ALA A 50 3.63 -4.66 5.95
CA ALA A 50 3.19 -4.56 4.58
C ALA A 50 4.40 -4.54 3.64
N ASN A 51 4.28 -5.26 2.53
CA ASN A 51 5.36 -5.41 1.56
C ASN A 51 5.23 -4.34 0.46
N TYR A 52 6.26 -3.51 0.29
CA TYR A 52 6.34 -2.48 -0.74
C TYR A 52 7.56 -2.76 -1.62
N ILE A 53 7.52 -3.78 -2.47
CA ILE A 53 8.56 -3.90 -3.50
C ILE A 53 8.18 -2.90 -4.60
N SER A 54 8.90 -1.79 -4.65
CA SER A 54 8.86 -0.90 -5.81
C SER A 54 9.73 -1.53 -6.90
N PRO A 55 9.22 -1.73 -8.14
CA PRO A 55 10.01 -2.37 -9.20
C PRO A 55 11.13 -1.49 -9.78
N ARG A 56 11.65 -0.48 -9.08
CA ARG A 56 12.76 0.33 -9.61
C ARG A 56 13.46 1.15 -8.52
N LEU A 57 14.54 0.59 -7.98
CA LEU A 57 15.80 1.30 -7.75
C LEU A 57 16.89 0.25 -7.53
N GLY A 58 17.22 -0.46 -8.63
CA GLY A 58 18.59 -0.92 -8.80
C GLY A 58 19.46 0.32 -8.95
N LEU A 59 20.11 0.73 -7.86
CA LEU A 59 21.36 1.48 -7.96
C LEU A 59 22.36 0.60 -8.70
N CYS A 60 22.36 0.67 -10.03
CA CYS A 60 23.59 0.56 -10.78
C CYS A 60 24.16 1.99 -10.78
N LEU A 61 24.99 2.27 -9.77
CA LEU A 61 25.92 3.40 -9.84
C LEU A 61 26.76 3.18 -11.11
N LYS A 62 26.84 4.21 -11.96
CA LYS A 62 27.92 4.29 -12.94
C LYS A 62 29.25 4.39 -12.21
#